data_AF-C9ELP9-F1
#
_entry.id   AF-C9ELP9-F1
#
_cell.length_a   1.000
_cell.length_b   1.000
_cell.length_c   1.000
_cell.angle_alpha   90.00
_cell.angle_beta   90.00
_cell.angle_gamma   90.00
#
_symmetry.space_group_name_H-M   'P 1'
#
loop_
_entity.id
_entity.type
_entity.pdbx_description
1 polymer ?
#
loop_
_entity_poly.entity_id
_entity_poly.type
_entity_poly.pdbx_seq_one_letter_code
_entity_poly.pdbx_strand_id
1 'polypeptide(L)'
;MLSENTTILMANGEIKDIANVTANSYVMCADGSAARVINVTQGYQKIYNIQQKTKHRAFEGEPGRLDPRHRTVYQRLALQCTAGHKLSVRVPTKPLLEKSGRNATKYKVRWRNLQQCQTLDGRIIIIPKNHHKTFPMTVEGEFAAKRFIEEMERSKGEYFNFDIEVRDLDYLDAQLRISSCIRFGPVLTGNGVLSKFLTGRSDLVTPAVKSMAWMLGLWLGDGTTKEPEISVDSLDPKLMESLRENAKIWGLYLTVCDDHVPLRAKHVRLHYGDGPDETRKTRNLRKNNPFWKAVTILKFKRDLDGEKQIPEFMYGEHIEVREAFLAGLIDSDGYVMKKGEGPESYKIAIQTVYSSIMDGIVHISRSLGMSATVTTRSAREEIIEGRKVQCQFTYDCNVAGGTTLQNVLSYCRSGHKTREVPPIIKREPVYFSFTDDFQGESTVYGLTIEGHKNFLLGNKIEVKSCRGCCVGEQHKISQKKNLKHCVACPRKGIKYFYKDWSGKNRVCARCYGRYKFSGHHCINCKYVPEAREVKKAKDKGEKLGITPEGLPVKGPECIKCGGILQFDAVRGPHKSCGNNAGARIC
;
A
#
# COMPACT_ATOMS: atom_id res chain seq x y z
N MET A 1 13.01 20.05 0.05
CA MET A 1 13.60 19.39 -1.13
C MET A 1 13.40 17.88 -0.99
N LEU A 2 13.65 17.14 -2.07
CA LEU A 2 13.52 15.68 -2.15
C LEU A 2 14.92 15.05 -2.31
N SER A 3 15.09 13.82 -1.83
CA SER A 3 16.36 13.07 -1.93
C SER A 3 16.71 12.73 -3.40
N GLU A 4 17.99 12.60 -3.72
CA GLU A 4 18.51 12.26 -5.06
C GLU A 4 17.93 10.98 -5.68
N ASN A 5 17.57 9.99 -4.85
CA ASN A 5 16.97 8.73 -5.30
C ASN A 5 15.46 8.84 -5.56
N THR A 6 14.91 10.05 -5.58
CA THR A 6 13.48 10.26 -5.81
C THR A 6 13.17 10.29 -7.30
N THR A 7 12.26 9.44 -7.74
CA THR A 7 11.73 9.50 -9.11
C THR A 7 10.50 10.40 -9.21
N ILE A 8 10.35 11.12 -10.33
CA ILE A 8 9.25 12.03 -10.66
C ILE A 8 8.43 11.46 -11.82
N LEU A 9 7.10 11.61 -11.77
CA LEU A 9 6.25 11.30 -12.91
C LEU A 9 6.21 12.51 -13.86
N MET A 10 6.74 12.33 -15.07
CA MET A 10 6.79 13.36 -16.10
C MET A 10 5.45 13.47 -16.82
N ALA A 11 5.20 14.61 -17.48
CA ALA A 11 3.93 14.88 -18.17
C ALA A 11 3.64 13.91 -19.33
N ASN A 12 4.68 13.35 -19.95
CA ASN A 12 4.60 12.32 -20.99
C ASN A 12 4.35 10.90 -20.42
N GLY A 13 4.23 10.74 -19.10
CA GLY A 13 4.04 9.47 -18.40
C GLY A 13 5.31 8.68 -18.09
N GLU A 14 6.49 9.20 -18.46
CA GLU A 14 7.80 8.61 -18.11
C GLU A 14 8.09 8.82 -16.62
N ILE A 15 8.77 7.86 -15.98
CA ILE A 15 9.31 8.01 -14.63
C ILE A 15 10.77 8.40 -14.73
N LYS A 16 11.14 9.59 -14.24
CA LYS A 16 12.48 10.14 -14.35
C LYS A 16 13.10 10.40 -12.99
N ASP A 17 14.37 10.07 -12.79
CA ASP A 17 15.10 10.46 -11.59
C ASP A 17 15.15 11.98 -11.43
N ILE A 18 14.93 12.47 -10.19
CA ILE A 18 14.87 13.90 -9.92
C ILE A 18 16.18 14.62 -10.26
N ALA A 19 17.32 13.94 -10.12
CA ALA A 19 18.63 14.47 -10.48
C ALA A 19 18.75 14.77 -12.00
N ASN A 20 17.95 14.08 -12.82
CA ASN A 20 17.93 14.23 -14.27
C ASN A 20 16.81 15.18 -14.75
N VAL A 21 16.01 15.74 -13.84
CA VAL A 21 15.00 16.74 -14.20
C VAL A 21 15.66 18.10 -14.34
N THR A 22 15.43 18.76 -15.48
CA THR A 22 16.00 20.07 -15.81
C THR A 22 14.93 21.15 -15.85
N ALA A 23 15.33 22.42 -15.79
CA ALA A 23 14.45 23.52 -16.13
C ALA A 23 13.83 23.33 -17.53
N ASN A 24 12.60 23.78 -17.71
CA ASN A 24 11.75 23.57 -18.90
C ASN A 24 11.29 22.12 -19.15
N SER A 25 11.64 21.16 -18.30
CA SER A 25 10.95 19.86 -18.28
C SER A 25 9.48 20.03 -17.86
N TYR A 26 8.62 19.10 -18.26
CA TYR A 26 7.20 19.10 -17.87
C TYR A 26 6.89 17.93 -16.95
N VAL A 27 6.33 18.21 -15.76
CA VAL A 27 5.95 17.20 -14.76
C VAL A 27 4.44 16.99 -14.73
N MET A 28 4.02 15.80 -14.30
CA MET A 28 2.62 15.46 -14.11
C MET A 28 2.09 16.08 -12.81
N CYS A 29 1.11 16.98 -12.92
CA CYS A 29 0.41 17.53 -11.76
C CYS A 29 -0.63 16.55 -11.22
N ALA A 30 -0.96 16.70 -9.94
CA ALA A 30 -1.96 15.85 -9.28
C ALA A 30 -3.38 16.03 -9.82
N ASP A 31 -3.65 17.15 -10.52
CA ASP A 31 -4.89 17.43 -11.23
C ASP A 31 -4.92 16.84 -12.66
N GLY A 32 -3.85 16.15 -13.08
CA GLY A 32 -3.70 15.58 -14.43
C GLY A 32 -3.12 16.53 -15.47
N SER A 33 -2.95 17.81 -15.14
CA SER A 33 -2.33 18.79 -16.06
C SER A 33 -0.80 18.64 -16.09
N ALA A 34 -0.19 19.11 -17.18
CA ALA A 34 1.26 19.27 -17.25
C ALA A 34 1.66 20.64 -16.67
N ALA A 35 2.76 20.69 -15.91
CA ALA A 35 3.36 21.96 -15.50
C ALA A 35 4.85 22.00 -15.81
N ARG A 36 5.32 23.16 -16.26
CA ARG A 36 6.72 23.40 -16.58
C ARG A 36 7.54 23.60 -15.30
N VAL A 37 8.72 22.99 -15.24
CA VAL A 37 9.72 23.21 -14.21
C VAL A 37 10.41 24.55 -14.50
N ILE A 38 10.24 25.52 -13.60
CA ILE A 38 10.84 26.85 -13.71
C ILE A 38 12.30 26.80 -13.25
N ASN A 39 12.55 26.14 -12.12
CA ASN A 39 13.87 26.09 -11.52
C ASN A 39 14.11 24.75 -10.83
N VAL A 40 15.37 24.31 -10.85
CA VAL A 40 15.88 23.13 -10.16
C VAL A 40 16.98 23.60 -9.21
N THR A 41 16.76 23.41 -7.92
CA THR A 41 17.71 23.77 -6.87
C THR A 41 18.35 22.52 -6.30
N GLN A 42 19.65 22.56 -6.04
CA GLN A 42 20.39 21.46 -5.43
C GLN A 42 20.98 21.90 -4.10
N GLY A 43 21.12 20.97 -3.16
CA GLY A 43 21.85 21.20 -1.91
C GLY A 43 22.21 19.88 -1.23
N TYR A 44 22.80 19.99 -0.04
CA TYR A 44 23.10 18.86 0.83
C TYR A 44 22.44 19.14 2.19
N GLN A 45 21.50 18.27 2.60
CA GLN A 45 20.64 18.50 3.76
C GLN A 45 20.26 17.19 4.46
N LYS A 46 19.75 17.30 5.68
CA LYS A 46 19.18 16.18 6.43
C LYS A 46 17.89 15.68 5.79
N ILE A 47 17.82 14.37 5.63
CA ILE A 47 16.69 13.66 5.04
C ILE A 47 15.85 12.98 6.12
N TYR A 48 14.54 13.12 5.94
CA TYR A 48 13.51 12.41 6.66
C TYR A 48 12.74 11.53 5.69
N ASN A 49 12.57 10.27 6.06
CA ASN A 49 11.75 9.30 5.33
C ASN A 49 10.32 9.36 5.85
N ILE A 50 9.41 9.85 5.02
CA ILE A 50 7.97 9.83 5.29
C ILE A 50 7.42 8.53 4.72
N GLN A 51 7.14 7.58 5.59
CA GLN A 51 6.85 6.21 5.21
C GLN A 51 5.44 5.77 5.61
N GLN A 52 4.72 5.13 4.71
CA GLN A 52 3.38 4.59 4.98
C GLN A 52 3.39 3.64 6.17
N LYS A 53 2.45 3.79 7.11
CA LYS A 53 2.22 2.79 8.16
C LYS A 53 1.50 1.58 7.56
N THR A 54 2.03 0.38 7.80
CA THR A 54 1.41 -0.86 7.33
C THR A 54 1.03 -1.76 8.50
N LYS A 55 0.10 -2.69 8.24
CA LYS A 55 -0.22 -3.79 9.18
C LYS A 55 0.67 -5.03 8.94
N HIS A 56 1.66 -4.92 8.05
CA HIS A 56 2.51 -6.03 7.65
C HIS A 56 3.27 -6.59 8.86
N ARG A 57 3.51 -7.91 8.84
CA ARG A 57 4.13 -8.66 9.95
C ARG A 57 5.52 -9.18 9.59
N ALA A 58 6.19 -8.50 8.67
CA ALA A 58 7.49 -8.85 8.13
C ALA A 58 8.52 -9.29 9.20
N PHE A 59 8.54 -8.63 10.35
CA PHE A 59 9.51 -8.86 11.43
C PHE A 59 8.96 -9.69 12.60
N GLU A 60 7.80 -10.34 12.43
CA GLU A 60 7.07 -11.05 13.49
C GLU A 60 6.73 -12.49 13.09
N GLY A 61 6.81 -13.41 14.07
CA GLY A 61 6.47 -14.83 13.89
C GLY A 61 7.58 -15.67 13.25
N GLU A 62 7.39 -16.99 13.23
CA GLU A 62 8.33 -17.94 12.61
C GLU A 62 8.53 -17.75 11.09
N PRO A 63 7.49 -17.47 10.27
CA PRO A 63 7.67 -17.38 8.82
C PRO A 63 8.66 -16.28 8.38
N GLY A 64 8.55 -15.07 8.94
CA GLY A 64 9.50 -13.99 8.64
C GLY A 64 10.90 -14.19 9.25
N ARG A 65 11.07 -15.17 10.15
CA ARG A 65 12.40 -15.55 10.65
C ARG A 65 13.08 -16.53 9.70
N LEU A 66 12.34 -17.55 9.25
CA LEU A 66 12.83 -18.62 8.38
C LEU A 66 13.07 -18.14 6.94
N ASP A 67 12.25 -17.21 6.45
CA ASP A 67 12.39 -16.66 5.10
C ASP A 67 12.70 -15.16 5.15
N PRO A 68 13.95 -14.74 4.90
CA PRO A 68 14.33 -13.33 4.88
C PRO A 68 13.50 -12.49 3.89
N ARG A 69 13.01 -13.08 2.80
CA ARG A 69 12.21 -12.36 1.79
C ARG A 69 10.86 -11.90 2.34
N HIS A 70 10.35 -12.52 3.41
CA HIS A 70 9.14 -12.06 4.12
C HIS A 70 9.37 -10.81 4.96
N ARG A 71 10.63 -10.46 5.28
CA ARG A 71 10.95 -9.26 6.06
C ARG A 71 10.80 -7.97 5.24
N THR A 72 10.81 -8.08 3.92
CA THR A 72 10.60 -6.96 3.02
C THR A 72 9.12 -6.62 2.92
N VAL A 73 8.79 -5.35 3.13
CA VAL A 73 7.43 -4.84 2.84
C VAL A 73 7.47 -4.27 1.42
N TYR A 74 7.09 -5.09 0.45
CA TYR A 74 7.10 -4.73 -0.96
C TYR A 74 6.14 -3.57 -1.25
N GLN A 75 6.57 -2.70 -2.17
CA GLN A 75 5.78 -1.59 -2.68
C GLN A 75 5.23 -0.64 -1.59
N ARG A 76 5.93 -0.52 -0.47
CA ARG A 76 5.54 0.40 0.61
C ARG A 76 5.72 1.85 0.16
N LEU A 77 4.67 2.66 0.23
CA LEU A 77 4.75 4.07 -0.14
C LEU A 77 5.70 4.82 0.82
N ALA A 78 6.61 5.58 0.23
CA ALA A 78 7.59 6.38 0.95
C ALA A 78 8.01 7.60 0.11
N LEU A 79 8.36 8.70 0.76
CA LEU A 79 9.08 9.80 0.14
C LEU A 79 10.20 10.27 1.08
N GLN A 80 11.34 10.62 0.51
CA GLN A 80 12.48 11.12 1.27
C GLN A 80 12.64 12.61 1.00
N CYS A 81 12.54 13.43 2.05
CA CYS A 81 12.54 14.88 1.92
C CYS A 81 13.23 15.59 3.09
N THR A 82 13.57 16.85 2.87
CA THR A 82 14.20 17.69 3.89
C THR A 82 13.20 18.17 4.94
N ALA A 83 13.71 18.61 6.10
CA ALA A 83 12.86 19.05 7.21
C ALA A 83 11.95 20.25 6.83
N GLY A 84 12.40 21.12 5.92
CA GLY A 84 11.63 22.27 5.42
C GLY A 84 10.64 21.93 4.30
N HIS A 85 10.57 20.69 3.84
CA HIS A 85 9.59 20.30 2.83
C HIS A 85 8.18 20.31 3.41
N LYS A 86 7.22 20.89 2.69
CA LYS A 86 5.82 20.97 3.10
C LYS A 86 5.05 19.74 2.64
N LEU A 87 4.35 19.10 3.58
CA LEU A 87 3.44 18.00 3.34
C LEU A 87 1.99 18.50 3.31
N SER A 88 1.21 18.07 2.34
CA SER A 88 -0.25 18.23 2.36
C SER A 88 -0.88 17.13 3.21
N VAL A 89 -1.35 17.51 4.40
CA VAL A 89 -1.86 16.59 5.40
C VAL A 89 -3.38 16.73 5.52
N ARG A 90 -4.05 15.59 5.66
CA ARG A 90 -5.47 15.50 5.99
C ARG A 90 -5.65 14.86 7.36
N VAL A 91 -6.55 15.43 8.16
CA VAL A 91 -7.04 14.81 9.40
C VAL A 91 -8.57 14.76 9.41
N PRO A 92 -9.18 13.69 9.93
CA PRO A 92 -10.63 13.68 10.16
C PRO A 92 -11.00 14.76 11.19
N THR A 93 -12.21 15.29 11.12
CA THR A 93 -12.74 16.29 12.08
C THR A 93 -13.85 15.73 12.96
N LYS A 94 -14.38 14.55 12.60
CA LYS A 94 -15.50 13.90 13.29
C LYS A 94 -15.35 13.98 14.82
N PRO A 95 -16.27 14.69 15.51
CA PRO A 95 -16.26 14.76 16.96
C PRO A 95 -16.42 13.39 17.59
N LEU A 96 -15.80 13.17 18.75
CA LEU A 96 -15.94 11.94 19.53
C LEU A 96 -16.66 12.22 20.83
N LEU A 97 -17.74 11.48 21.08
CA LEU A 97 -18.38 11.38 22.38
C LEU A 97 -17.69 10.28 23.21
N GLU A 98 -17.33 10.62 24.44
CA GLU A 98 -16.76 9.68 25.40
C GLU A 98 -17.39 9.90 26.77
N LYS A 99 -17.35 8.87 27.62
CA LYS A 99 -17.68 9.00 29.05
C LYS A 99 -16.41 9.33 29.83
N SER A 100 -16.50 10.24 30.79
CA SER A 100 -15.35 10.74 31.56
C SER A 100 -15.68 10.94 33.04
N GLY A 101 -14.66 10.89 33.90
CA GLY A 101 -14.77 10.97 35.37
C GLY A 101 -14.49 9.63 36.06
N ARG A 102 -14.15 9.66 37.37
CA ARG A 102 -13.79 8.44 38.15
C ARG A 102 -14.89 7.36 38.13
N ASN A 103 -16.15 7.76 37.92
CA ASN A 103 -17.31 6.87 37.75
C ASN A 103 -18.10 7.18 36.46
N ALA A 104 -17.45 7.69 35.41
CA ALA A 104 -18.11 8.05 34.14
C ALA A 104 -19.23 9.11 34.27
N THR A 105 -19.16 10.01 35.25
CA THR A 105 -20.25 10.96 35.60
C THR A 105 -20.49 12.10 34.61
N LYS A 106 -19.67 12.21 33.55
CA LYS A 106 -19.78 13.29 32.55
C LYS A 106 -19.63 12.74 31.14
N TYR A 107 -20.45 13.24 30.23
CA TYR A 107 -20.18 13.14 28.80
C TYR A 107 -19.06 14.12 28.42
N LYS A 108 -18.09 13.68 27.62
CA LYS A 108 -17.00 14.51 27.10
C LYS A 108 -17.03 14.43 25.59
N VAL A 109 -17.37 15.55 24.94
CA VAL A 109 -17.25 15.68 23.50
C VAL A 109 -15.87 16.25 23.19
N ARG A 110 -15.10 15.55 22.34
CA ARG A 110 -13.85 16.05 21.79
C ARG A 110 -14.05 16.44 20.34
N TRP A 111 -13.53 17.61 19.94
CA TRP A 111 -13.53 18.06 18.55
C TRP A 111 -12.18 18.67 18.19
N ARG A 112 -12.02 19.07 16.94
CA ARG A 112 -10.78 19.68 16.42
C ARG A 112 -11.07 21.05 15.84
N ASN A 113 -10.13 21.98 16.01
CA ASN A 113 -10.14 23.28 15.35
C ASN A 113 -8.75 23.57 14.77
N LEU A 114 -8.69 24.24 13.62
CA LEU A 114 -7.46 24.86 13.13
C LEU A 114 -7.16 26.10 13.97
N GLN A 115 -5.93 26.19 14.47
CA GLN A 115 -5.50 27.27 15.35
C GLN A 115 -4.08 27.69 15.02
N GLN A 116 -3.79 28.98 15.25
CA GLN A 116 -2.43 29.48 15.22
C GLN A 116 -1.64 28.87 16.39
N CYS A 117 -0.41 28.46 16.10
CA CYS A 117 0.53 27.91 17.05
C CYS A 117 1.87 28.60 16.81
N GLN A 118 2.40 29.27 17.83
CA GLN A 118 3.76 29.79 17.78
C GLN A 118 4.73 28.62 17.97
N THR A 119 5.71 28.56 17.09
CA THR A 119 6.81 27.60 17.12
C THR A 119 7.95 28.12 18.00
N LEU A 120 8.87 27.24 18.41
CA LEU A 120 10.04 27.57 19.23
C LEU A 120 10.99 28.55 18.54
N ASP A 121 11.02 28.59 17.20
CA ASP A 121 11.74 29.58 16.40
C ASP A 121 10.90 30.84 16.08
N GLY A 122 9.78 31.04 16.78
CA GLY A 122 8.97 32.26 16.69
C GLY A 122 8.01 32.33 15.48
N ARG A 123 8.08 31.40 14.52
CA ARG A 123 7.13 31.34 13.39
C ARG A 123 5.72 31.01 13.88
N ILE A 124 4.71 31.53 13.21
CA ILE A 124 3.30 31.19 13.45
C ILE A 124 2.86 30.18 12.39
N ILE A 125 2.44 28.99 12.82
CA ILE A 125 1.89 27.93 11.97
C ILE A 125 0.41 27.70 12.28
N ILE A 126 -0.38 27.27 11.30
CA ILE A 126 -1.80 26.93 11.49
C ILE A 126 -1.94 25.41 11.47
N ILE A 127 -2.30 24.83 12.61
CA ILE A 127 -2.41 23.38 12.77
C ILE A 127 -3.67 23.00 13.54
N PRO A 128 -4.21 21.78 13.35
CA PRO A 128 -5.32 21.31 14.15
C PRO A 128 -4.90 21.14 15.61
N LYS A 129 -5.79 21.50 16.53
CA LYS A 129 -5.68 21.23 17.97
C LYS A 129 -6.94 20.52 18.45
N ASN A 130 -6.78 19.58 19.38
CA ASN A 130 -7.90 18.90 20.01
C ASN A 130 -8.48 19.76 21.14
N HIS A 131 -9.80 19.92 21.14
CA HIS A 131 -10.57 20.58 22.18
C HIS A 131 -11.53 19.59 22.84
N HIS A 132 -12.07 19.98 23.98
CA HIS A 132 -13.14 19.22 24.61
C HIS A 132 -14.09 20.10 25.40
N LYS A 133 -15.31 19.62 25.54
CA LYS A 133 -16.40 20.21 26.32
C LYS A 133 -17.11 19.07 27.03
N THR A 134 -17.44 19.30 28.29
CA THR A 134 -18.08 18.30 29.13
C THR A 134 -19.52 18.67 29.40
N PHE A 135 -20.38 17.66 29.47
CA PHE A 135 -21.79 17.77 29.80
C PHE A 135 -22.11 16.82 30.96
N PRO A 136 -23.07 17.16 31.84
CA PRO A 136 -23.54 16.25 32.88
C PRO A 136 -24.02 14.92 32.27
N MET A 137 -23.83 13.79 32.97
CA MET A 137 -24.39 12.52 32.53
C MET A 137 -25.86 12.39 32.96
N THR A 138 -26.71 13.25 32.40
CA THR A 138 -28.18 13.21 32.50
C THR A 138 -28.77 13.06 31.10
N VAL A 139 -30.08 12.83 30.99
CA VAL A 139 -30.77 12.74 29.69
C VAL A 139 -30.61 14.06 28.92
N GLU A 140 -30.74 15.19 29.60
CA GLU A 140 -30.56 16.54 29.03
C GLU A 140 -29.12 16.78 28.61
N GLY A 141 -28.15 16.32 29.41
CA GLY A 141 -26.73 16.43 29.10
C GLY A 141 -26.30 15.56 27.91
N GLU A 142 -26.91 14.38 27.73
CA GLU A 142 -26.71 13.55 26.55
C GLU A 142 -27.25 14.23 25.29
N PHE A 143 -28.47 14.79 25.38
CA PHE A 143 -29.08 15.53 24.28
C PHE A 143 -28.25 16.76 23.90
N ALA A 144 -27.80 17.54 24.87
CA ALA A 144 -26.92 18.69 24.65
C ALA A 144 -25.58 18.27 24.01
N ALA A 145 -25.00 17.15 24.44
CA ALA A 145 -23.77 16.62 23.85
C ALA A 145 -23.97 16.20 22.39
N LYS A 146 -25.08 15.51 22.05
CA LYS A 146 -25.41 15.12 20.68
C LYS A 146 -25.65 16.33 19.78
N ARG A 147 -26.43 17.32 20.24
CA ARG A 147 -26.64 18.58 19.51
C ARG A 147 -25.34 19.32 19.24
N PHE A 148 -24.43 19.36 20.21
CA PHE A 148 -23.13 19.97 20.03
C PHE A 148 -22.26 19.21 19.01
N ILE A 149 -22.37 17.88 18.92
CA ILE A 149 -21.69 17.08 17.89
C ILE A 149 -22.21 17.46 16.50
N GLU A 150 -23.52 17.51 16.31
CA GLU A 150 -24.15 17.89 15.03
C GLU A 150 -23.74 19.30 14.58
N GLU A 151 -23.68 20.24 15.52
CA GLU A 151 -23.20 21.61 15.27
C GLU A 151 -21.73 21.61 14.80
N MET A 152 -20.87 20.84 15.45
CA MET A 152 -19.46 20.73 15.07
C MET A 152 -19.27 20.00 13.73
N GLU A 153 -20.04 18.94 13.46
CA GLU A 153 -20.01 18.24 12.16
C GLU A 153 -20.44 19.16 11.02
N ARG A 154 -21.50 19.94 11.23
CA ARG A 154 -21.99 20.92 10.24
C ARG A 154 -20.99 22.05 9.99
N SER A 155 -20.35 22.56 11.04
CA SER A 155 -19.46 23.73 10.93
C SER A 155 -18.05 23.39 10.44
N LYS A 156 -17.55 22.18 10.68
CA LYS A 156 -16.16 21.80 10.37
C LYS A 156 -16.01 20.92 9.13
N GLY A 157 -17.09 20.36 8.61
CA GLY A 157 -17.04 19.35 7.55
C GLY A 157 -16.42 18.04 8.04
N GLU A 158 -16.05 17.15 7.11
CA GLU A 158 -15.55 15.79 7.42
C GLU A 158 -14.03 15.73 7.69
N TYR A 159 -13.28 16.64 7.07
CA TYR A 159 -11.82 16.67 7.11
C TYR A 159 -11.26 18.09 7.13
N PHE A 160 -10.13 18.27 7.82
CA PHE A 160 -9.25 19.42 7.61
C PHE A 160 -8.10 19.01 6.70
N ASN A 161 -7.86 19.83 5.67
CA ASN A 161 -6.66 19.75 4.84
C ASN A 161 -5.78 20.97 5.18
N PHE A 162 -4.52 20.73 5.48
CA PHE A 162 -3.55 21.78 5.83
C PHE A 162 -2.15 21.39 5.38
N ASP A 163 -1.30 22.39 5.18
CA ASP A 163 0.10 22.17 4.85
C ASP A 163 0.96 22.35 6.11
N ILE A 164 1.93 21.46 6.30
CA ILE A 164 2.86 21.52 7.43
C ILE A 164 4.26 21.11 6.99
N GLU A 165 5.29 21.80 7.48
CA GLU A 165 6.67 21.39 7.23
C GLU A 165 7.00 20.13 8.03
N VAL A 166 7.88 19.27 7.49
CA VAL A 166 8.31 18.05 8.19
C VAL A 166 8.87 18.36 9.58
N ARG A 167 9.56 19.49 9.74
CA ARG A 167 10.10 19.92 11.04
C ARG A 167 9.03 20.27 12.08
N ASP A 168 7.84 20.61 11.63
CA ASP A 168 6.75 21.08 12.49
C ASP A 168 5.76 19.97 12.87
N LEU A 169 5.96 18.75 12.34
CA LEU A 169 5.13 17.60 12.65
C LEU A 169 5.05 17.30 14.15
N ASP A 170 6.04 17.70 14.95
CA ASP A 170 6.08 17.48 16.38
C ASP A 170 5.18 18.44 17.18
N TYR A 171 4.63 19.51 16.57
CA TYR A 171 3.63 20.39 17.20
C TYR A 171 2.20 19.82 17.19
N LEU A 172 1.96 18.79 16.38
CA LEU A 172 0.73 18.02 16.41
C LEU A 172 0.77 17.05 17.58
N ASP A 173 -0.31 16.97 18.35
CA ASP A 173 -0.39 16.02 19.45
C ASP A 173 -0.41 14.56 18.97
N ALA A 174 -0.25 13.63 19.91
CA ALA A 174 -0.15 12.21 19.60
C ALA A 174 -1.36 11.67 18.83
N GLN A 175 -2.58 12.12 19.14
CA GLN A 175 -3.78 11.63 18.48
C GLN A 175 -3.87 12.14 17.05
N LEU A 176 -3.56 13.43 16.84
CA LEU A 176 -3.50 14.05 15.53
C LEU A 176 -2.42 13.40 14.66
N ARG A 177 -1.25 13.09 15.22
CA ARG A 177 -0.18 12.40 14.49
C ARG A 177 -0.53 10.98 14.06
N ILE A 178 -1.42 10.32 14.79
CA ILE A 178 -1.90 8.99 14.44
C ILE A 178 -2.96 9.06 13.35
N SER A 179 -3.84 10.07 13.37
CA SER A 179 -4.92 10.25 12.41
C SER A 179 -4.54 11.08 11.17
N SER A 180 -3.33 11.64 11.13
CA SER A 180 -2.82 12.39 9.98
C SER A 180 -2.50 11.45 8.82
N CYS A 181 -2.99 11.81 7.65
CA CYS A 181 -2.75 11.11 6.40
C CYS A 181 -2.13 12.06 5.37
N ILE A 182 -1.25 11.53 4.54
CA ILE A 182 -0.89 12.11 3.23
C ILE A 182 -1.58 11.29 2.14
N ARG A 183 -1.37 11.64 0.88
CA ARG A 183 -2.07 11.01 -0.25
C ARG A 183 -1.17 10.71 -1.43
N PHE A 184 -1.60 9.74 -2.22
CA PHE A 184 -1.14 9.57 -3.60
C PHE A 184 -2.31 9.84 -4.54
N GLY A 185 -2.01 10.37 -5.73
CA GLY A 185 -3.00 10.72 -6.73
C GLY A 185 -3.10 9.68 -7.84
N PRO A 186 -4.28 9.50 -8.47
CA PRO A 186 -4.39 8.78 -9.72
C PRO A 186 -3.62 9.51 -10.84
N VAL A 187 -3.25 8.78 -11.89
CA VAL A 187 -2.73 9.34 -13.14
C VAL A 187 -3.93 9.51 -14.08
N LEU A 188 -4.30 10.75 -14.36
CA LEU A 188 -5.55 11.09 -15.05
C LEU A 188 -5.41 11.22 -16.57
N THR A 189 -4.17 11.39 -17.06
CA THR A 189 -3.84 11.49 -18.49
C THR A 189 -2.97 10.32 -18.91
N GLY A 190 -3.17 9.82 -20.13
CA GLY A 190 -2.47 8.66 -20.67
C GLY A 190 -1.33 9.03 -21.63
N ASN A 191 -0.26 8.24 -21.63
CA ASN A 191 0.87 8.38 -22.57
C ASN A 191 0.57 7.81 -23.97
N GLY A 192 -0.38 6.88 -24.09
CA GLY A 192 -0.88 6.35 -25.36
C GLY A 192 0.15 5.54 -26.16
N VAL A 193 1.12 4.89 -25.51
CA VAL A 193 2.16 4.11 -26.17
C VAL A 193 1.57 2.90 -26.89
N LEU A 194 0.65 2.15 -26.27
CA LEU A 194 -0.05 1.02 -26.87
C LEU A 194 -0.94 1.48 -28.03
N SER A 195 -1.70 2.56 -27.84
CA SER A 195 -2.51 3.16 -28.91
C SER A 195 -1.66 3.55 -30.11
N LYS A 196 -0.52 4.22 -29.87
CA LYS A 196 0.43 4.62 -30.92
C LYS A 196 1.02 3.41 -31.63
N PHE A 197 1.42 2.38 -30.88
CA PHE A 197 1.96 1.15 -31.46
C PHE A 197 0.97 0.45 -32.38
N LEU A 198 -0.31 0.41 -32.00
CA LEU A 198 -1.35 -0.31 -32.74
C LEU A 198 -1.99 0.49 -33.87
N THR A 199 -2.08 1.82 -33.73
CA THR A 199 -2.88 2.68 -34.63
C THR A 199 -2.07 3.80 -35.28
N GLY A 200 -0.82 4.00 -34.88
CA GLY A 200 0.00 5.16 -35.25
C GLY A 200 -0.32 6.44 -34.46
N ARG A 201 -1.40 6.45 -33.65
CA ARG A 201 -1.88 7.61 -32.90
C ARG A 201 -1.93 7.34 -31.39
N SER A 202 -1.34 8.24 -30.60
CA SER A 202 -1.32 8.08 -29.13
C SER A 202 -2.65 8.40 -28.47
N ASP A 203 -3.46 9.28 -29.06
CA ASP A 203 -4.75 9.74 -28.53
C ASP A 203 -5.92 8.81 -28.83
N LEU A 204 -5.74 7.84 -29.73
CA LEU A 204 -6.83 7.02 -30.26
C LEU A 204 -6.99 5.69 -29.50
N VAL A 205 -7.94 5.64 -28.55
CA VAL A 205 -8.29 4.42 -27.81
C VAL A 205 -9.51 3.73 -28.46
N THR A 206 -9.27 2.76 -29.33
CA THR A 206 -10.35 2.00 -30.00
C THR A 206 -10.76 0.74 -29.22
N PRO A 207 -11.93 0.13 -29.52
CA PRO A 207 -12.27 -1.20 -29.01
C PRO A 207 -11.20 -2.26 -29.30
N ALA A 208 -10.51 -2.18 -30.45
CA ALA A 208 -9.39 -3.06 -30.78
C ALA A 208 -8.23 -2.87 -29.79
N VAL A 209 -7.82 -1.63 -29.51
CA VAL A 209 -6.77 -1.33 -28.50
C VAL A 209 -7.12 -1.92 -27.13
N LYS A 210 -8.38 -1.75 -26.69
CA LYS A 210 -8.87 -2.33 -25.43
C LYS A 210 -8.85 -3.86 -25.44
N SER A 211 -9.24 -4.48 -26.56
CA SER A 211 -9.14 -5.94 -26.77
C SER A 211 -7.70 -6.42 -26.66
N MET A 212 -6.74 -5.77 -27.33
CA MET A 212 -5.31 -6.12 -27.21
C MET A 212 -4.80 -5.96 -25.78
N ALA A 213 -5.15 -4.86 -25.12
CA ALA A 213 -4.77 -4.61 -23.72
C ALA A 213 -5.27 -5.73 -22.80
N TRP A 214 -6.54 -6.12 -22.93
CA TRP A 214 -7.13 -7.23 -22.19
C TRP A 214 -6.44 -8.57 -22.50
N MET A 215 -6.17 -8.88 -23.77
CA MET A 215 -5.45 -10.10 -24.16
C MET A 215 -4.02 -10.16 -23.60
N LEU A 216 -3.31 -9.02 -23.56
CA LEU A 216 -1.97 -8.92 -22.96
C LEU A 216 -2.02 -9.17 -21.44
N GLY A 217 -3.02 -8.62 -20.75
CA GLY A 217 -3.26 -8.89 -19.33
C GLY A 217 -3.55 -10.37 -19.08
N LEU A 218 -4.41 -10.98 -19.89
CA LEU A 218 -4.77 -12.39 -19.79
C LEU A 218 -3.53 -13.30 -19.96
N TRP A 219 -2.73 -13.06 -20.99
CA TRP A 219 -1.48 -13.79 -21.24
C TRP A 219 -0.43 -13.62 -20.13
N LEU A 220 -0.37 -12.46 -19.47
CA LEU A 220 0.57 -12.27 -18.37
C LEU A 220 0.28 -13.19 -17.19
N GLY A 221 -0.98 -13.51 -16.93
CA GLY A 221 -1.33 -14.54 -15.95
C GLY A 221 -1.05 -15.93 -16.50
N ASP A 222 -1.90 -16.38 -17.43
CA ASP A 222 -1.97 -17.80 -17.84
C ASP A 222 -1.26 -18.14 -19.16
N GLY A 223 -0.54 -17.19 -19.75
CA GLY A 223 0.21 -17.41 -20.99
C GLY A 223 1.54 -18.13 -20.81
N THR A 224 2.07 -18.68 -21.89
CA THR A 224 3.46 -19.20 -21.94
C THR A 224 4.41 -18.18 -22.56
N THR A 225 5.65 -18.15 -22.10
CA THR A 225 6.70 -17.27 -22.67
C THR A 225 7.28 -17.80 -23.98
N LYS A 226 6.94 -19.04 -24.35
CA LYS A 226 7.44 -19.69 -25.57
C LYS A 226 6.72 -19.19 -26.82
N GLU A 227 5.40 -19.06 -26.77
CA GLU A 227 4.55 -18.81 -27.94
C GLU A 227 3.24 -18.10 -27.57
N PRO A 228 2.49 -17.54 -28.55
CA PRO A 228 1.21 -16.88 -28.28
C PRO A 228 0.13 -17.91 -27.96
N GLU A 229 0.24 -18.44 -26.74
CA GLU A 229 -0.65 -19.43 -26.16
C GLU A 229 -1.03 -18.99 -24.74
N ILE A 230 -2.29 -19.20 -24.40
CA ILE A 230 -2.92 -18.85 -23.13
C ILE A 230 -3.67 -20.07 -22.60
N SER A 231 -3.47 -20.42 -21.33
CA SER A 231 -4.28 -21.42 -20.66
C SER A 231 -5.63 -20.82 -20.26
N VAL A 232 -6.72 -21.53 -20.50
CA VAL A 232 -8.08 -21.09 -20.14
C VAL A 232 -8.84 -22.23 -19.47
N ASP A 233 -9.60 -21.93 -18.43
CA ASP A 233 -10.44 -22.90 -17.73
C ASP A 233 -11.61 -23.37 -18.63
N SER A 234 -11.72 -24.68 -18.86
CA SER A 234 -12.82 -25.27 -19.63
C SER A 234 -14.19 -25.04 -19.00
N LEU A 235 -14.26 -24.75 -17.70
CA LEU A 235 -15.50 -24.42 -17.00
C LEU A 235 -15.90 -22.95 -17.13
N ASP A 236 -15.10 -22.12 -17.82
CA ASP A 236 -15.43 -20.72 -18.11
C ASP A 236 -15.64 -20.51 -19.62
N PRO A 237 -16.77 -20.98 -20.19
CA PRO A 237 -17.03 -20.85 -21.62
C PRO A 237 -17.14 -19.39 -22.06
N LYS A 238 -17.56 -18.48 -21.17
CA LYS A 238 -17.65 -17.04 -21.44
C LYS A 238 -16.27 -16.41 -21.67
N LEU A 239 -15.28 -16.82 -20.90
CA LEU A 239 -13.90 -16.37 -21.09
C LEU A 239 -13.34 -16.85 -22.44
N MET A 240 -13.60 -18.11 -22.81
CA MET A 240 -13.20 -18.67 -24.11
C MET A 240 -13.85 -17.96 -25.30
N GLU A 241 -15.16 -17.71 -25.22
CA GLU A 241 -15.91 -16.98 -26.24
C GLU A 241 -15.38 -15.56 -26.40
N SER A 242 -15.19 -14.84 -25.30
CA SER A 242 -14.66 -13.48 -25.31
C SER A 242 -13.22 -13.42 -25.84
N LEU A 243 -12.37 -14.41 -25.53
CA LEU A 243 -11.03 -14.50 -26.11
C LEU A 243 -11.10 -14.70 -27.63
N ARG A 244 -12.02 -15.53 -28.12
CA ARG A 244 -12.23 -15.74 -29.56
C ARG A 244 -12.69 -14.45 -30.26
N GLU A 245 -13.64 -13.73 -29.68
CA GLU A 245 -14.14 -12.45 -30.22
C GLU A 245 -13.04 -11.39 -30.26
N ASN A 246 -12.31 -11.23 -29.15
CA ASN A 246 -11.22 -10.27 -29.05
C ASN A 246 -10.08 -10.59 -30.02
N ALA A 247 -9.73 -11.88 -30.16
CA ALA A 247 -8.72 -12.36 -31.10
C ALA A 247 -9.12 -12.10 -32.56
N LYS A 248 -10.40 -12.32 -32.92
CA LYS A 248 -10.90 -12.12 -34.29
C LYS A 248 -10.69 -10.70 -34.80
N ILE A 249 -10.82 -9.68 -33.94
CA ILE A 249 -10.56 -8.26 -34.28
C ILE A 249 -9.15 -8.06 -34.83
N TRP A 250 -8.20 -8.87 -34.38
CA TRP A 250 -6.79 -8.81 -34.76
C TRP A 250 -6.41 -9.80 -35.86
N GLY A 251 -7.40 -10.42 -36.54
CA GLY A 251 -7.15 -11.46 -37.53
C GLY A 251 -6.50 -12.71 -36.92
N LEU A 252 -6.81 -12.99 -35.64
CA LEU A 252 -6.33 -14.17 -34.93
C LEU A 252 -7.45 -15.20 -34.81
N TYR A 253 -7.10 -16.47 -35.02
CA TYR A 253 -7.98 -17.60 -34.75
C TYR A 253 -7.38 -18.52 -33.68
N LEU A 254 -8.27 -19.20 -32.95
CA LEU A 254 -7.90 -20.04 -31.81
C LEU A 254 -7.84 -21.50 -32.23
N THR A 255 -6.81 -22.21 -31.80
CA THR A 255 -6.80 -23.68 -31.76
C THR A 255 -6.64 -24.15 -30.33
N VAL A 256 -7.58 -24.97 -29.86
CA VAL A 256 -7.50 -25.59 -28.54
C VAL A 256 -6.65 -26.85 -28.66
N CYS A 257 -5.60 -26.92 -27.87
CA CYS A 257 -4.76 -28.09 -27.69
C CYS A 257 -5.13 -28.71 -26.33
N ASP A 258 -5.33 -30.02 -26.33
CA ASP A 258 -5.55 -30.81 -25.13
C ASP A 258 -4.45 -31.86 -25.02
N ASP A 259 -4.11 -32.23 -23.79
CA ASP A 259 -3.28 -33.40 -23.53
C ASP A 259 -4.04 -34.69 -23.87
N HIS A 260 -3.31 -35.81 -23.96
CA HIS A 260 -3.91 -37.14 -24.18
C HIS A 260 -5.03 -37.45 -23.16
N VAL A 261 -4.91 -36.91 -21.95
CA VAL A 261 -5.98 -36.90 -20.94
C VAL A 261 -6.48 -35.45 -20.82
N PRO A 262 -7.75 -35.16 -21.16
CA PRO A 262 -8.28 -33.81 -21.11
C PRO A 262 -8.19 -33.21 -19.70
N LEU A 263 -7.42 -32.13 -19.56
CA LEU A 263 -7.32 -31.38 -18.31
C LEU A 263 -8.38 -30.26 -18.30
N ARG A 264 -8.70 -29.75 -17.09
CA ARG A 264 -9.57 -28.59 -16.92
C ARG A 264 -8.96 -27.33 -17.57
N ALA A 265 -7.66 -27.14 -17.43
CA ALA A 265 -6.96 -26.06 -18.13
C ALA A 265 -6.75 -26.47 -19.60
N LYS A 266 -7.23 -25.64 -20.52
CA LYS A 266 -7.10 -25.83 -21.97
C LYS A 266 -6.03 -24.91 -22.53
N HIS A 267 -5.15 -25.44 -23.37
CA HIS A 267 -4.09 -24.66 -24.02
C HIS A 267 -4.63 -24.03 -25.30
N VAL A 268 -4.74 -22.70 -25.34
CA VAL A 268 -5.32 -21.97 -26.47
C VAL A 268 -4.24 -21.24 -27.24
N ARG A 269 -3.94 -21.71 -28.45
CA ARG A 269 -2.97 -21.07 -29.34
C ARG A 269 -3.64 -20.04 -30.24
N LEU A 270 -3.02 -18.86 -30.35
CA LEU A 270 -3.49 -17.74 -31.14
C LEU A 270 -2.72 -17.67 -32.46
N HIS A 271 -3.30 -18.16 -33.54
CA HIS A 271 -2.69 -18.17 -34.87
C HIS A 271 -3.09 -16.93 -35.66
N TYR A 272 -2.19 -16.40 -36.50
CA TYR A 272 -2.47 -15.24 -37.35
C TYR A 272 -2.84 -15.63 -38.78
N GLY A 273 -3.86 -14.96 -39.34
CA GLY A 273 -4.39 -15.19 -40.67
C GLY A 273 -5.71 -15.95 -40.64
N ASP A 274 -6.09 -16.49 -41.78
CA ASP A 274 -7.30 -17.31 -41.88
C ASP A 274 -7.07 -18.70 -41.25
N GLY A 275 -8.14 -19.30 -40.75
CA GLY A 275 -8.12 -20.67 -40.25
C GLY A 275 -7.62 -21.65 -41.33
N PRO A 276 -7.27 -22.89 -40.96
CA PRO A 276 -6.81 -23.87 -41.95
C PRO A 276 -7.87 -24.06 -43.04
N ASP A 277 -7.50 -23.74 -44.28
CA ASP A 277 -8.24 -24.13 -45.48
C ASP A 277 -7.97 -25.63 -45.76
N GLU A 278 -8.93 -26.35 -46.35
CA GLU A 278 -8.86 -27.80 -46.57
C GLU A 278 -7.59 -28.21 -47.34
N THR A 279 -7.01 -27.28 -48.10
CA THR A 279 -5.90 -27.52 -49.03
C THR A 279 -4.54 -27.01 -48.55
N ARG A 280 -4.45 -26.11 -47.55
CA ARG A 280 -3.17 -25.53 -47.06
C ARG A 280 -3.16 -25.24 -45.55
N LYS A 281 -2.38 -26.02 -44.80
CA LYS A 281 -2.05 -25.74 -43.39
C LYS A 281 -0.95 -24.69 -43.27
N THR A 282 -1.25 -23.39 -43.37
CA THR A 282 -0.30 -22.35 -42.94
C THR A 282 -0.46 -22.09 -41.44
N ARG A 283 0.54 -22.48 -40.64
CA ARG A 283 0.53 -22.27 -39.18
C ARG A 283 1.39 -21.06 -38.82
N ASN A 284 0.86 -19.86 -38.98
CA ASN A 284 1.55 -18.63 -38.56
C ASN A 284 1.35 -18.37 -37.06
N LEU A 285 1.93 -19.23 -36.22
CA LEU A 285 1.81 -19.07 -34.77
C LEU A 285 2.59 -17.83 -34.29
N ARG A 286 3.89 -17.74 -34.59
CA ARG A 286 4.73 -16.60 -34.18
C ARG A 286 4.99 -15.58 -35.29
N LYS A 287 5.18 -16.06 -36.53
CA LYS A 287 5.54 -15.21 -37.68
C LYS A 287 4.40 -14.26 -38.01
N ASN A 288 4.70 -12.96 -38.09
CA ASN A 288 3.73 -11.90 -38.38
C ASN A 288 2.53 -11.78 -37.43
N ASN A 289 2.53 -12.50 -36.31
CA ASN A 289 1.44 -12.48 -35.37
C ASN A 289 1.37 -11.13 -34.63
N PRO A 290 0.30 -10.33 -34.78
CA PRO A 290 0.20 -9.00 -34.18
C PRO A 290 0.22 -9.04 -32.64
N PHE A 291 -0.40 -10.05 -32.03
CA PHE A 291 -0.36 -10.23 -30.58
C PHE A 291 1.06 -10.56 -30.10
N TRP A 292 1.76 -11.48 -30.77
CA TRP A 292 3.14 -11.83 -30.40
C TRP A 292 4.13 -10.67 -30.65
N LYS A 293 3.90 -9.87 -31.69
CA LYS A 293 4.63 -8.61 -31.93
C LYS A 293 4.42 -7.63 -30.79
N ALA A 294 3.19 -7.46 -30.30
CA ALA A 294 2.92 -6.61 -29.14
C ALA A 294 3.65 -7.12 -27.89
N VAL A 295 3.59 -8.43 -27.59
CA VAL A 295 4.28 -9.04 -26.44
C VAL A 295 5.80 -8.78 -26.49
N THR A 296 6.42 -8.95 -27.66
CA THR A 296 7.89 -8.88 -27.82
C THR A 296 8.41 -7.47 -28.00
N ILE A 297 7.79 -6.65 -28.87
CA ILE A 297 8.25 -5.29 -29.19
C ILE A 297 7.98 -4.36 -28.01
N LEU A 298 6.81 -4.46 -27.37
CA LEU A 298 6.48 -3.66 -26.19
C LEU A 298 7.05 -4.23 -24.89
N LYS A 299 7.86 -5.29 -24.96
CA LYS A 299 8.63 -5.83 -23.83
C LYS A 299 7.77 -6.41 -22.70
N PHE A 300 6.61 -6.98 -22.98
CA PHE A 300 5.88 -7.80 -21.98
C PHE A 300 6.60 -9.12 -21.67
N LYS A 301 7.54 -9.52 -22.53
CA LYS A 301 8.54 -10.55 -22.29
C LYS A 301 9.93 -9.89 -22.27
N ARG A 302 10.73 -10.17 -21.24
CA ARG A 302 12.12 -9.69 -21.17
C ARG A 302 13.00 -10.37 -22.21
N ASP A 303 13.90 -9.59 -22.81
CA ASP A 303 14.86 -10.12 -23.77
C ASP A 303 15.95 -10.94 -23.08
N LEU A 304 16.35 -10.54 -21.86
CA LEU A 304 17.48 -11.12 -21.13
C LEU A 304 17.26 -12.57 -20.72
N ASP A 305 16.15 -12.86 -20.03
CA ASP A 305 15.86 -14.15 -19.41
C ASP A 305 14.55 -14.77 -19.94
N GLY A 306 13.80 -14.05 -20.76
CA GLY A 306 12.53 -14.52 -21.29
C GLY A 306 11.38 -14.53 -20.29
N GLU A 307 11.55 -13.97 -19.09
CA GLU A 307 10.47 -13.89 -18.11
C GLU A 307 9.42 -12.84 -18.50
N LYS A 308 8.21 -13.02 -17.94
CA LYS A 308 7.12 -12.07 -18.08
C LYS A 308 7.42 -10.77 -17.31
N GLN A 309 6.93 -9.64 -17.82
CA GLN A 309 6.95 -8.37 -17.11
C GLN A 309 5.82 -7.45 -17.56
N ILE A 310 5.51 -6.47 -16.72
CA ILE A 310 4.65 -5.34 -17.08
C ILE A 310 5.57 -4.14 -17.39
N PRO A 311 5.65 -3.70 -18.65
CA PRO A 311 6.45 -2.53 -19.04
C PRO A 311 6.02 -1.26 -18.29
N GLU A 312 6.97 -0.40 -17.96
CA GLU A 312 6.71 0.82 -17.16
C GLU A 312 5.69 1.76 -17.82
N PHE A 313 5.67 1.85 -19.16
CA PHE A 313 4.72 2.72 -19.85
C PHE A 313 3.25 2.38 -19.51
N MET A 314 2.94 1.13 -19.16
CA MET A 314 1.59 0.72 -18.74
C MET A 314 1.14 1.43 -17.45
N TYR A 315 2.06 1.96 -16.64
CA TYR A 315 1.73 2.64 -15.39
C TYR A 315 1.07 4.00 -15.62
N GLY A 316 1.25 4.57 -16.81
CA GLY A 316 0.71 5.85 -17.25
C GLY A 316 -0.04 5.77 -18.56
N GLU A 317 -0.52 4.58 -18.97
CA GLU A 317 -1.35 4.42 -20.16
C GLU A 317 -2.70 5.13 -20.04
N HIS A 318 -3.45 5.20 -21.15
CA HIS A 318 -4.85 5.64 -21.09
C HIS A 318 -5.66 4.85 -20.07
N ILE A 319 -6.61 5.51 -19.43
CA ILE A 319 -7.36 4.96 -18.30
C ILE A 319 -8.02 3.63 -18.71
N GLU A 320 -8.74 3.63 -19.83
CA GLU A 320 -9.48 2.48 -20.35
C GLU A 320 -8.55 1.33 -20.77
N VAL A 321 -7.32 1.66 -21.20
CA VAL A 321 -6.29 0.67 -21.54
C VAL A 321 -5.78 -0.01 -20.27
N ARG A 322 -5.50 0.75 -19.22
CA ARG A 322 -5.11 0.22 -17.90
C ARG A 322 -6.21 -0.64 -17.29
N GLU A 323 -7.46 -0.23 -17.42
CA GLU A 323 -8.63 -0.99 -16.94
C GLU A 323 -8.80 -2.31 -17.70
N ALA A 324 -8.77 -2.27 -19.04
CA ALA A 324 -8.87 -3.46 -19.87
C ALA A 324 -7.73 -4.45 -19.60
N PHE A 325 -6.50 -3.93 -19.49
CA PHE A 325 -5.32 -4.74 -19.17
C PHE A 325 -5.42 -5.40 -17.79
N LEU A 326 -5.77 -4.63 -16.75
CA LEU A 326 -5.92 -5.19 -15.40
C LEU A 326 -7.07 -6.19 -15.34
N ALA A 327 -8.15 -5.96 -16.08
CA ALA A 327 -9.26 -6.91 -16.20
C ALA A 327 -8.83 -8.24 -16.83
N GLY A 328 -8.02 -8.23 -17.89
CA GLY A 328 -7.47 -9.44 -18.48
C GLY A 328 -6.61 -10.23 -17.49
N LEU A 329 -5.78 -9.52 -16.71
CA LEU A 329 -4.96 -10.14 -15.66
C LEU A 329 -5.81 -10.69 -14.49
N ILE A 330 -6.95 -10.05 -14.20
CA ILE A 330 -7.91 -10.56 -13.23
C ILE A 330 -8.61 -11.81 -13.78
N ASP A 331 -8.95 -11.84 -15.07
CA ASP A 331 -9.61 -12.98 -15.71
C ASP A 331 -8.79 -14.26 -15.71
N SER A 332 -7.46 -14.16 -15.75
CA SER A 332 -6.54 -15.28 -15.53
C SER A 332 -6.36 -15.56 -14.04
N ASP A 333 -5.41 -14.87 -13.39
CA ASP A 333 -4.91 -15.18 -12.05
C ASP A 333 -5.63 -14.45 -10.90
N GLY A 334 -6.68 -13.70 -11.20
CA GLY A 334 -7.41 -12.90 -10.22
C GLY A 334 -8.51 -13.66 -9.48
N TYR A 335 -8.61 -13.41 -8.17
CA TYR A 335 -9.73 -13.81 -7.32
C TYR A 335 -10.53 -12.58 -6.85
N VAL A 336 -11.83 -12.54 -7.13
CA VAL A 336 -12.72 -11.42 -6.77
C VAL A 336 -13.51 -11.76 -5.51
N MET A 337 -13.39 -10.93 -4.48
CA MET A 337 -14.13 -11.02 -3.22
C MET A 337 -15.15 -9.88 -3.10
N LYS A 338 -16.35 -10.20 -2.62
CA LYS A 338 -17.37 -9.22 -2.21
C LYS A 338 -17.51 -9.26 -0.68
N LYS A 339 -17.27 -8.12 0.00
CA LYS A 339 -17.28 -8.01 1.48
C LYS A 339 -18.56 -7.40 2.06
N GLY A 340 -19.55 -7.07 1.23
CA GLY A 340 -20.80 -6.44 1.65
C GLY A 340 -21.62 -5.97 0.46
N GLU A 341 -22.62 -5.13 0.71
CA GLU A 341 -23.41 -4.47 -0.33
C GLU A 341 -22.79 -3.11 -0.72
N GLY A 342 -23.00 -2.68 -1.96
CA GLY A 342 -22.51 -1.40 -2.49
C GLY A 342 -21.16 -1.43 -3.22
N PRO A 343 -20.74 -0.30 -3.81
CA PRO A 343 -19.58 -0.22 -4.71
C PRO A 343 -18.21 -0.38 -4.00
N GLU A 344 -18.11 -0.03 -2.71
CA GLU A 344 -16.90 -0.23 -1.89
C GLU A 344 -16.70 -1.69 -1.41
N SER A 345 -17.55 -2.61 -1.87
CA SER A 345 -17.57 -3.99 -1.39
C SER A 345 -16.54 -4.91 -2.06
N TYR A 346 -15.97 -4.50 -3.20
CA TYR A 346 -15.10 -5.37 -3.99
C TYR A 346 -13.64 -5.30 -3.56
N LYS A 347 -12.99 -6.47 -3.57
CA LYS A 347 -11.54 -6.62 -3.45
C LYS A 347 -11.09 -7.69 -4.41
N ILE A 348 -9.89 -7.53 -4.95
CA ILE A 348 -9.26 -8.56 -5.78
C ILE A 348 -7.92 -8.97 -5.17
N ALA A 349 -7.55 -10.21 -5.41
CA ALA A 349 -6.22 -10.74 -5.13
C ALA A 349 -5.67 -11.37 -6.42
N ILE A 350 -4.49 -10.96 -6.85
CA ILE A 350 -3.76 -11.57 -7.97
C ILE A 350 -2.46 -12.13 -7.40
N GLN A 351 -2.21 -13.41 -7.62
CA GLN A 351 -0.98 -14.06 -7.18
C GLN A 351 0.03 -14.14 -8.32
N THR A 352 1.31 -13.88 -8.05
CA THR A 352 2.37 -14.03 -9.05
C THR A 352 3.69 -14.43 -8.40
N VAL A 353 4.56 -15.10 -9.16
CA VAL A 353 5.96 -15.37 -8.76
C VAL A 353 6.91 -14.27 -9.23
N TYR A 354 6.49 -13.43 -10.18
CA TYR A 354 7.34 -12.42 -10.81
C TYR A 354 7.22 -11.07 -10.09
N SER A 355 8.34 -10.53 -9.61
CA SER A 355 8.37 -9.21 -8.97
C SER A 355 7.94 -8.09 -9.93
N SER A 356 8.33 -8.17 -11.21
CA SER A 356 7.95 -7.22 -12.26
C SER A 356 6.44 -7.14 -12.48
N ILE A 357 5.74 -8.27 -12.40
CA ILE A 357 4.27 -8.31 -12.49
C ILE A 357 3.66 -7.73 -11.21
N MET A 358 4.20 -8.05 -10.03
CA MET A 358 3.75 -7.46 -8.77
C MET A 358 3.87 -5.94 -8.77
N ASP A 359 5.02 -5.41 -9.23
CA ASP A 359 5.25 -3.97 -9.34
C ASP A 359 4.24 -3.33 -10.30
N GLY A 360 4.03 -3.93 -11.47
CA GLY A 360 3.07 -3.44 -12.45
C GLY A 360 1.62 -3.45 -11.97
N ILE A 361 1.17 -4.52 -11.30
CA ILE A 361 -0.17 -4.57 -10.68
C ILE A 361 -0.35 -3.41 -9.70
N VAL A 362 0.65 -3.18 -8.84
CA VAL A 362 0.58 -2.11 -7.83
C VAL A 362 0.58 -0.73 -8.47
N HIS A 363 1.47 -0.47 -9.43
CA HIS A 363 1.56 0.82 -10.11
C HIS A 363 0.31 1.13 -10.93
N ILE A 364 -0.20 0.17 -11.71
CA ILE A 364 -1.44 0.32 -12.47
C ILE A 364 -2.61 0.56 -11.52
N SER A 365 -2.74 -0.22 -10.45
CA SER A 365 -3.83 -0.05 -9.49
C SER A 365 -3.82 1.33 -8.83
N ARG A 366 -2.65 1.81 -8.38
CA ARG A 366 -2.50 3.15 -7.81
C ARG A 366 -2.81 4.25 -8.82
N SER A 367 -2.34 4.08 -10.05
CA SER A 367 -2.57 5.04 -11.13
C SER A 367 -4.07 5.18 -11.47
N LEU A 368 -4.88 4.14 -11.24
CA LEU A 368 -6.33 4.19 -11.43
C LEU A 368 -7.09 4.75 -10.21
N GLY A 369 -6.40 5.10 -9.12
CA GLY A 369 -7.00 5.61 -7.88
C GLY A 369 -7.44 4.49 -6.92
N MET A 370 -6.83 3.31 -7.00
CA MET A 370 -7.10 2.18 -6.10
C MET A 370 -5.99 1.97 -5.09
N SER A 371 -6.34 1.43 -3.93
CA SER A 371 -5.35 0.99 -2.93
C SER A 371 -4.81 -0.39 -3.28
N ALA A 372 -3.49 -0.58 -3.20
CA ALA A 372 -2.84 -1.86 -3.44
C ALA A 372 -1.86 -2.18 -2.31
N THR A 373 -1.89 -3.44 -1.86
CA THR A 373 -1.03 -3.98 -0.81
C THR A 373 -0.50 -5.35 -1.21
N VAL A 374 0.74 -5.65 -0.87
CA VAL A 374 1.37 -6.92 -1.21
C VAL A 374 1.60 -7.71 0.07
N THR A 375 1.20 -8.98 0.06
CA THR A 375 1.62 -9.99 1.03
C THR A 375 2.42 -11.07 0.30
N THR A 376 3.18 -11.88 1.04
CA THR A 376 4.04 -12.91 0.45
C THR A 376 3.76 -14.28 1.02
N ARG A 377 4.06 -15.33 0.25
CA ARG A 377 4.08 -16.72 0.72
C ARG A 377 5.43 -17.34 0.41
N SER A 378 5.97 -18.06 1.38
CA SER A 378 7.26 -18.74 1.21
C SER A 378 7.12 -19.93 0.27
N ALA A 379 8.23 -20.25 -0.41
CA ALA A 379 8.34 -21.50 -1.12
C ALA A 379 8.15 -22.68 -0.15
N ARG A 380 7.45 -23.72 -0.60
CA ARG A 380 7.12 -24.90 0.20
C ARG A 380 6.79 -26.08 -0.69
N GLU A 381 7.07 -27.28 -0.19
CA GLU A 381 6.51 -28.50 -0.75
C GLU A 381 5.06 -28.65 -0.24
N GLU A 382 4.14 -28.89 -1.16
CA GLU A 382 2.72 -29.16 -0.85
C GLU A 382 2.25 -30.36 -1.66
N ILE A 383 1.21 -31.03 -1.16
CA ILE A 383 0.52 -32.09 -1.90
C ILE A 383 -0.77 -31.51 -2.45
N ILE A 384 -0.85 -31.34 -3.77
CA ILE A 384 -2.01 -30.81 -4.47
C ILE A 384 -2.57 -31.93 -5.35
N GLU A 385 -3.82 -32.33 -5.11
CA GLU A 385 -4.48 -33.42 -5.85
C GLU A 385 -3.64 -34.71 -5.89
N GLY A 386 -3.03 -35.06 -4.75
CA GLY A 386 -2.18 -36.25 -4.61
C GLY A 386 -0.78 -36.14 -5.23
N ARG A 387 -0.45 -35.02 -5.89
CA ARG A 387 0.87 -34.78 -6.49
C ARG A 387 1.72 -33.92 -5.56
N LYS A 388 2.99 -34.29 -5.38
CA LYS A 388 3.97 -33.43 -4.71
C LYS A 388 4.37 -32.29 -5.63
N VAL A 389 4.14 -31.07 -5.19
CA VAL A 389 4.42 -29.85 -5.94
C VAL A 389 5.35 -28.97 -5.13
N GLN A 390 6.42 -28.49 -5.77
CA GLN A 390 7.29 -27.46 -5.20
C GLN A 390 6.71 -26.08 -5.53
N CYS A 391 6.00 -25.49 -4.57
CA CYS A 391 5.48 -24.14 -4.70
C CYS A 391 6.62 -23.13 -4.55
N GLN A 392 6.71 -22.19 -5.49
CA GLN A 392 7.67 -21.09 -5.43
C GLN A 392 7.23 -20.02 -4.42
N PHE A 393 8.11 -19.05 -4.17
CA PHE A 393 7.76 -17.85 -3.43
C PHE A 393 6.80 -17.00 -4.25
N THR A 394 5.71 -16.55 -3.64
CA THR A 394 4.68 -15.77 -4.35
C THR A 394 4.41 -14.44 -3.70
N TYR A 395 4.03 -13.48 -4.54
CA TYR A 395 3.49 -12.18 -4.21
C TYR A 395 1.97 -12.22 -4.39
N ASP A 396 1.24 -11.97 -3.30
CA ASP A 396 -0.21 -11.84 -3.29
C ASP A 396 -0.57 -10.35 -3.34
N CYS A 397 -0.90 -9.86 -4.53
CA CYS A 397 -1.27 -8.47 -4.80
C CYS A 397 -2.75 -8.26 -4.47
N ASN A 398 -3.04 -7.60 -3.36
CA ASN A 398 -4.39 -7.31 -2.90
C ASN A 398 -4.77 -5.88 -3.29
N VAL A 399 -5.78 -5.71 -4.13
CA VAL A 399 -6.28 -4.41 -4.57
C VAL A 399 -7.70 -4.18 -4.05
N ALA A 400 -7.93 -2.97 -3.56
CA ALA A 400 -9.25 -2.52 -3.11
C ALA A 400 -9.53 -1.13 -3.66
N GLY A 401 -10.75 -0.94 -4.16
CA GLY A 401 -11.28 0.33 -4.63
C GLY A 401 -12.80 0.26 -4.65
N GLY A 402 -13.44 1.42 -4.68
CA GLY A 402 -14.88 1.54 -4.84
C GLY A 402 -15.30 1.40 -6.30
N THR A 403 -15.91 2.46 -6.83
CA THR A 403 -16.39 2.48 -8.22
C THR A 403 -15.26 2.34 -9.24
N THR A 404 -14.02 2.71 -8.91
CA THR A 404 -12.85 2.47 -9.77
C THR A 404 -12.56 0.99 -9.99
N LEU A 405 -12.60 0.18 -8.93
CA LEU A 405 -12.38 -1.27 -9.05
C LEU A 405 -13.59 -1.95 -9.70
N GLN A 406 -14.80 -1.53 -9.35
CA GLN A 406 -16.01 -2.04 -10.02
C GLN A 406 -15.96 -1.79 -11.53
N ASN A 407 -15.45 -0.62 -11.95
CA ASN A 407 -15.28 -0.34 -13.37
C ASN A 407 -14.21 -1.21 -14.03
N VAL A 408 -13.08 -1.53 -13.37
CA VAL A 408 -12.15 -2.53 -13.90
C VAL A 408 -12.83 -3.90 -14.06
N LEU A 409 -13.63 -4.30 -13.07
CA LEU A 409 -14.35 -5.58 -13.13
C LEU A 409 -15.41 -5.64 -14.23
N SER A 410 -15.90 -4.50 -14.74
CA SER A 410 -16.83 -4.48 -15.89
C SER A 410 -16.15 -4.78 -17.23
N TYR A 411 -14.82 -4.68 -17.28
CA TYR A 411 -14.01 -5.10 -18.42
C TYR A 411 -13.65 -6.59 -18.37
N CYS A 412 -13.86 -7.26 -17.22
CA CYS A 412 -13.63 -8.70 -17.10
C CYS A 412 -14.65 -9.47 -17.94
N ARG A 413 -14.21 -10.59 -18.48
CA ARG A 413 -14.95 -11.46 -19.40
C ARG A 413 -15.22 -12.85 -18.85
N SER A 414 -14.55 -13.20 -17.77
CA SER A 414 -14.90 -14.38 -16.97
C SER A 414 -16.27 -14.20 -16.32
N GLY A 415 -17.13 -15.22 -16.49
CA GLY A 415 -18.52 -15.16 -16.03
C GLY A 415 -18.69 -14.93 -14.52
N HIS A 416 -17.71 -15.32 -13.71
CA HIS A 416 -17.75 -15.19 -12.24
C HIS A 416 -17.03 -13.93 -11.72
N LYS A 417 -16.21 -13.28 -12.55
CA LYS A 417 -15.41 -12.09 -12.18
C LYS A 417 -16.03 -10.78 -12.67
N THR A 418 -16.72 -10.82 -13.81
CA THR A 418 -17.36 -9.64 -14.42
C THR A 418 -18.40 -8.98 -13.53
N ARG A 419 -18.48 -7.65 -13.54
CA ARG A 419 -19.44 -6.85 -12.77
C ARG A 419 -20.07 -5.77 -13.64
N GLU A 420 -21.22 -5.26 -13.22
CA GLU A 420 -21.85 -4.14 -13.91
C GLU A 420 -21.04 -2.85 -13.78
N VAL A 421 -21.07 -2.05 -14.85
CA VAL A 421 -20.47 -0.71 -14.87
C VAL A 421 -21.12 0.14 -13.78
N PRO A 422 -20.35 0.78 -12.89
CA PRO A 422 -20.92 1.66 -11.88
C PRO A 422 -21.47 2.94 -12.54
N PRO A 423 -22.53 3.55 -11.98
CA PRO A 423 -23.14 4.75 -12.56
C PRO A 423 -22.21 5.97 -12.54
N ILE A 424 -21.30 6.05 -11.56
CA ILE A 424 -20.33 7.14 -11.42
C ILE A 424 -18.99 6.56 -11.02
N ILE A 425 -17.93 6.90 -11.77
CA ILE A 425 -16.55 6.49 -11.48
C ILE A 425 -15.83 7.64 -10.79
N LYS A 426 -15.45 7.46 -9.51
CA LYS A 426 -14.80 8.51 -8.71
C LYS A 426 -13.30 8.23 -8.58
N ARG A 427 -12.47 8.97 -9.32
CA ARG A 427 -11.00 8.88 -9.24
C ARG A 427 -10.44 9.92 -8.28
N GLU A 428 -10.58 9.66 -6.99
CA GLU A 428 -10.07 10.54 -5.94
C GLU A 428 -8.68 10.10 -5.44
N PRO A 429 -7.89 11.01 -4.86
CA PRO A 429 -6.65 10.66 -4.18
C PRO A 429 -6.88 9.66 -3.04
N VAL A 430 -5.96 8.72 -2.89
CA VAL A 430 -6.03 7.70 -1.83
C VAL A 430 -5.15 8.12 -0.66
N TYR A 431 -5.75 8.13 0.53
CA TYR A 431 -5.12 8.61 1.76
C TYR A 431 -4.48 7.48 2.55
N PHE A 432 -3.29 7.73 3.09
CA PHE A 432 -2.59 6.78 3.95
C PHE A 432 -1.88 7.48 5.12
N SER A 433 -1.90 6.82 6.28
CA SER A 433 -1.17 7.27 7.46
C SER A 433 0.33 6.99 7.34
N PHE A 434 1.17 7.81 7.98
CA PHE A 434 2.62 7.76 7.82
C PHE A 434 3.39 7.89 9.14
N THR A 435 4.66 7.50 9.12
CA THR A 435 5.71 7.87 10.09
C THR A 435 6.77 8.71 9.40
N ASP A 436 7.54 9.43 10.19
CA ASP A 436 8.68 10.24 9.78
C ASP A 436 9.90 9.82 10.59
N ASP A 437 10.93 9.37 9.90
CA ASP A 437 12.16 8.90 10.52
C ASP A 437 13.34 9.60 9.87
N PHE A 438 14.25 10.15 10.68
CA PHE A 438 15.52 10.67 10.18
C PHE A 438 16.32 9.53 9.52
N GLN A 439 16.95 9.81 8.38
CA GLN A 439 17.73 8.82 7.61
C GLN A 439 19.21 9.16 7.47
N GLY A 440 19.62 10.39 7.76
CA GLY A 440 20.98 10.87 7.48
C GLY A 440 20.96 12.14 6.65
N GLU A 441 22.05 12.38 5.95
CA GLU A 441 22.25 13.51 5.03
C GLU A 441 22.47 12.96 3.61
N SER A 442 22.00 13.68 2.60
CA SER A 442 22.12 13.30 1.19
C SER A 442 21.98 14.54 0.32
N THR A 443 22.39 14.40 -0.94
CA THR A 443 22.09 15.37 -1.98
C THR A 443 20.59 15.49 -2.16
N VAL A 444 20.11 16.73 -2.24
CA VAL A 444 18.69 17.03 -2.36
C VAL A 444 18.41 17.96 -3.52
N TYR A 445 17.25 17.74 -4.13
CA TYR A 445 16.77 18.49 -5.27
C TYR A 445 15.42 19.12 -4.96
N GLY A 446 15.28 20.41 -5.25
CA GLY A 446 14.04 21.16 -5.13
C GLY A 446 13.54 21.60 -6.49
N LEU A 447 12.32 21.18 -6.83
CA LEU A 447 11.65 21.59 -8.07
C LEU A 447 10.70 22.75 -7.78
N THR A 448 10.88 23.86 -8.49
CA THR A 448 9.89 24.94 -8.55
C THR A 448 9.14 24.82 -9.87
N ILE A 449 7.83 24.62 -9.80
CA ILE A 449 6.98 24.45 -11.00
C ILE A 449 6.01 25.61 -11.16
N GLU A 450 5.61 25.83 -12.41
CA GLU A 450 4.65 26.86 -12.80
C GLU A 450 3.30 26.71 -12.08
N GLY A 451 2.74 27.83 -11.64
CA GLY A 451 1.53 27.86 -10.83
C GLY A 451 1.66 27.26 -9.42
N HIS A 452 2.86 26.82 -9.01
CA HIS A 452 3.12 26.17 -7.72
C HIS A 452 2.16 25.03 -7.40
N LYS A 453 1.74 24.30 -8.44
CA LYS A 453 0.85 23.14 -8.31
C LYS A 453 1.53 22.03 -7.51
N ASN A 454 0.73 21.05 -7.12
CA ASN A 454 1.23 19.79 -6.58
C ASN A 454 1.50 18.83 -7.75
N PHE A 455 2.58 18.08 -7.66
CA PHE A 455 3.00 17.13 -8.70
C PHE A 455 3.18 15.72 -8.14
N LEU A 456 3.21 14.73 -9.02
CA LEU A 456 3.27 13.32 -8.65
C LEU A 456 4.71 12.80 -8.72
N LEU A 457 5.11 12.07 -7.68
CA LEU A 457 6.33 11.25 -7.72
C LEU A 457 6.11 10.00 -8.60
N GLY A 458 7.17 9.27 -8.95
CA GLY A 458 7.10 8.01 -9.70
C GLY A 458 6.27 6.92 -9.00
N ASN A 459 6.15 6.98 -7.67
CA ASN A 459 5.25 6.14 -6.86
C ASN A 459 3.86 6.75 -6.61
N LYS A 460 3.55 7.87 -7.29
CA LYS A 460 2.27 8.60 -7.34
C LYS A 460 1.95 9.39 -6.07
N ILE A 461 2.85 9.42 -5.08
CA ILE A 461 2.69 10.32 -3.93
C ILE A 461 2.64 11.76 -4.44
N GLU A 462 1.67 12.51 -3.94
CA GLU A 462 1.50 13.91 -4.27
C GLU A 462 2.41 14.76 -3.38
N VAL A 463 3.23 15.60 -4.01
CA VAL A 463 4.18 16.48 -3.34
C VAL A 463 4.00 17.94 -3.76
N LYS A 464 4.39 18.85 -2.87
CA LYS A 464 4.36 20.29 -3.11
C LYS A 464 5.58 20.74 -3.89
N SER A 465 5.39 21.69 -4.81
CA SER A 465 6.48 22.50 -5.37
C SER A 465 7.34 23.07 -4.24
N CYS A 466 8.67 22.98 -4.39
CA CYS A 466 9.60 23.60 -3.45
C CYS A 466 9.49 25.12 -3.52
N ARG A 467 9.63 25.75 -2.35
CA ARG A 467 9.58 27.22 -2.12
C ARG A 467 10.79 27.65 -1.29
N GLY A 468 10.85 28.92 -0.90
CA GLY A 468 11.91 29.47 -0.03
C GLY A 468 12.16 28.65 1.25
N CYS A 469 11.14 28.02 1.84
CA CYS A 469 11.30 27.16 3.03
C CYS A 469 12.13 25.89 2.80
N CYS A 470 12.41 25.53 1.55
CA CYS A 470 13.28 24.42 1.18
C CYS A 470 14.76 24.83 1.00
N VAL A 471 15.05 26.14 1.01
CA VAL A 471 16.41 26.68 0.82
C VAL A 471 17.13 26.63 2.16
N GLY A 472 18.30 25.98 2.16
CA GLY A 472 19.11 25.77 3.36
C GLY A 472 18.55 24.72 4.31
N GLU A 473 19.43 24.20 5.16
CA GLU A 473 19.10 23.22 6.19
C GLU A 473 18.10 23.80 7.20
N GLN A 474 17.05 23.04 7.51
CA GLN A 474 16.05 23.40 8.51
C GLN A 474 16.08 22.39 9.65
N HIS A 475 15.97 22.85 10.89
CA HIS A 475 16.11 21.98 12.05
C HIS A 475 14.76 21.65 12.71
N LYS A 476 14.63 20.40 13.18
CA LYS A 476 13.60 20.00 14.13
C LYS A 476 13.98 20.45 15.52
N ILE A 477 13.45 21.61 15.93
CA ILE A 477 13.76 22.22 17.24
C ILE A 477 12.98 21.54 18.37
N SER A 478 11.81 20.98 18.09
CA SER A 478 11.02 20.27 19.09
C SER A 478 11.76 19.02 19.58
N GLN A 479 12.07 18.98 20.87
CA GLN A 479 12.60 17.79 21.54
C GLN A 479 11.51 16.75 21.85
N LYS A 480 10.23 17.14 21.79
CA LYS A 480 9.09 16.28 22.13
C LYS A 480 8.60 15.50 20.91
N LYS A 481 8.96 14.22 20.83
CA LYS A 481 8.34 13.28 19.88
C LYS A 481 6.99 12.82 20.42
N ASN A 482 5.89 13.34 19.85
CA ASN A 482 4.53 12.96 20.26
C ASN A 482 4.12 11.56 19.79
N LEU A 483 4.85 10.96 18.85
CA LEU A 483 4.67 9.57 18.44
C LEU A 483 5.22 8.63 19.50
N LYS A 484 4.33 7.86 20.13
CA LYS A 484 4.69 6.81 21.10
C LYS A 484 5.37 5.62 20.39
N HIS A 485 6.35 5.02 21.08
CA HIS A 485 7.15 3.90 20.61
C HIS A 485 6.93 2.66 21.48
N CYS A 486 6.98 1.48 20.88
CA CYS A 486 6.89 0.22 21.61
C CYS A 486 8.29 -0.27 21.97
N VAL A 487 8.54 -0.58 23.24
CA VAL A 487 9.84 -1.15 23.67
C VAL A 487 10.05 -2.58 23.14
N ALA A 488 8.97 -3.33 22.95
CA ALA A 488 9.02 -4.75 22.56
C ALA A 488 8.97 -5.04 21.06
N CYS A 489 8.73 -4.04 20.19
CA CYS A 489 8.68 -4.25 18.74
C CYS A 489 8.92 -2.93 17.96
N PRO A 490 9.22 -2.98 16.65
CA PRO A 490 9.53 -1.79 15.85
C PRO A 490 8.38 -0.79 15.62
N ARG A 491 7.21 -1.00 16.24
CA ARG A 491 6.01 -0.22 15.92
C ARG A 491 6.00 1.14 16.61
N LYS A 492 5.64 2.16 15.83
CA LYS A 492 5.57 3.56 16.24
C LYS A 492 4.18 4.13 15.90
N GLY A 493 3.67 5.03 16.75
CA GLY A 493 2.46 5.79 16.44
C GLY A 493 1.19 4.95 16.24
N ILE A 494 0.98 3.96 17.11
CA ILE A 494 -0.27 3.20 17.23
C ILE A 494 -1.23 3.90 18.19
N LYS A 495 -2.53 3.74 17.96
CA LYS A 495 -3.61 4.32 18.79
C LYS A 495 -3.49 4.01 20.28
N TYR A 496 -3.13 2.77 20.62
CA TYR A 496 -3.15 2.28 22.00
C TYR A 496 -1.78 1.77 22.45
N PHE A 497 -1.33 2.30 23.58
CA PHE A 497 -0.12 1.91 24.29
C PHE A 497 -0.45 1.66 25.76
N TYR A 498 0.14 0.62 26.32
CA TYR A 498 0.00 0.22 27.72
C TYR A 498 1.35 0.33 28.40
N LYS A 499 1.37 0.47 29.73
CA LYS A 499 2.60 0.33 30.51
C LYS A 499 3.16 -1.08 30.32
N ASP A 500 4.48 -1.19 30.23
CA ASP A 500 5.15 -2.48 30.29
C ASP A 500 5.16 -3.04 31.72
N TRP A 501 5.70 -4.25 31.89
CA TRP A 501 5.86 -4.92 33.18
C TRP A 501 6.68 -4.12 34.19
N SER A 502 7.59 -3.26 33.74
CA SER A 502 8.35 -2.38 34.64
C SER A 502 7.58 -1.11 35.06
N GLY A 503 6.46 -0.80 34.40
CA GLY A 503 5.68 0.42 34.59
C GLY A 503 6.33 1.70 34.05
N LYS A 504 7.59 1.62 33.58
CA LYS A 504 8.41 2.76 33.13
C LYS A 504 8.32 2.96 31.62
N ASN A 505 8.23 1.88 30.85
CA ASN A 505 8.15 1.95 29.39
C ASN A 505 6.73 1.70 28.89
N ARG A 506 6.59 1.69 27.56
CA ARG A 506 5.31 1.42 26.90
C ARG A 506 5.45 0.30 25.88
N VAL A 507 4.43 -0.55 25.86
CA VAL A 507 4.23 -1.57 24.83
C VAL A 507 2.99 -1.22 24.00
N CYS A 508 3.04 -1.48 22.70
CA CYS A 508 1.85 -1.31 21.86
C CYS A 508 0.76 -2.30 22.27
N ALA A 509 -0.50 -1.99 21.94
CA ALA A 509 -1.64 -2.86 22.26
C ALA A 509 -1.48 -4.33 21.88
N ARG A 510 -0.78 -4.61 20.77
CA ARG A 510 -0.54 -5.99 20.36
C ARG A 510 0.48 -6.70 21.23
N CYS A 511 1.61 -6.07 21.54
CA CYS A 511 2.60 -6.61 22.46
C CYS A 511 1.99 -6.78 23.85
N TYR A 512 1.17 -5.82 24.28
CA TYR A 512 0.40 -5.96 25.52
C TYR A 512 -0.56 -7.16 25.48
N GLY A 513 -1.28 -7.36 24.37
CA GLY A 513 -2.12 -8.55 24.18
C GLY A 513 -1.31 -9.84 24.28
N ARG A 514 -0.18 -9.93 23.58
CA ARG A 514 0.73 -11.09 23.69
C ARG A 514 1.21 -11.32 25.12
N TYR A 515 1.56 -10.25 25.83
CA TYR A 515 2.02 -10.31 27.21
C TYR A 515 0.90 -10.79 28.15
N LYS A 516 -0.34 -10.30 27.96
CA LYS A 516 -1.51 -10.73 28.74
C LYS A 516 -1.73 -12.24 28.63
N PHE A 517 -1.57 -12.82 27.43
CA PHE A 517 -1.79 -14.24 27.19
C PHE A 517 -0.58 -15.12 27.54
N SER A 518 0.62 -14.74 27.08
CA SER A 518 1.83 -15.51 27.33
C SER A 518 2.32 -15.39 28.78
N GLY A 519 2.18 -14.21 29.39
CA GLY A 519 2.80 -13.84 30.67
C GLY A 519 4.33 -13.77 30.62
N HIS A 520 4.94 -13.81 29.42
CA HIS A 520 6.39 -13.83 29.30
C HIS A 520 6.92 -12.60 28.56
N HIS A 521 8.14 -12.21 28.88
CA HIS A 521 8.93 -11.26 28.11
C HIS A 521 10.41 -11.65 28.15
N CYS A 522 11.20 -11.22 27.17
CA CYS A 522 12.64 -11.42 27.20
C CYS A 522 13.33 -10.37 28.05
N ILE A 523 14.16 -10.80 28.99
CA ILE A 523 14.86 -9.90 29.92
C ILE A 523 15.84 -9.00 29.16
N ASN A 524 16.53 -9.54 28.15
CA ASN A 524 17.57 -8.85 27.38
C ASN A 524 16.96 -7.93 26.30
N CYS A 525 16.24 -8.50 25.33
CA CYS A 525 15.74 -7.73 24.18
C CYS A 525 14.32 -7.16 24.34
N LYS A 526 13.68 -7.33 25.50
CA LYS A 526 12.30 -6.89 25.81
C LYS A 526 11.23 -7.43 24.85
N TYR A 527 11.55 -8.45 24.04
CA TYR A 527 10.60 -9.10 23.15
C TYR A 527 9.48 -9.77 23.94
N VAL A 528 8.24 -9.65 23.46
CA VAL A 528 7.08 -10.34 24.04
C VAL A 528 6.66 -11.50 23.11
N PRO A 529 6.88 -12.75 23.51
CA PRO A 529 6.53 -13.93 22.72
C PRO A 529 5.02 -14.18 22.66
N GLU A 530 4.60 -14.90 21.62
CA GLU A 530 3.27 -15.51 21.56
C GLU A 530 3.20 -16.77 22.44
N ALA A 531 2.02 -17.15 22.93
CA ALA A 531 1.87 -18.33 23.81
C ALA A 531 2.41 -19.62 23.17
N ARG A 532 2.24 -19.78 21.85
CA ARG A 532 2.82 -20.91 21.09
C ARG A 532 4.35 -20.91 21.07
N GLU A 533 4.97 -19.74 21.05
CA GLU A 533 6.43 -19.62 21.06
C GLU A 533 6.98 -19.98 22.43
N VAL A 534 6.28 -19.58 23.50
CA VAL A 534 6.60 -20.01 24.86
C VAL A 534 6.47 -21.53 25.00
N LYS A 535 5.38 -22.12 24.48
CA LYS A 535 5.19 -23.58 24.52
C LYS A 535 6.37 -24.31 23.86
N LYS A 536 6.72 -23.94 22.62
CA LYS A 536 7.87 -24.51 21.91
C LYS A 536 9.20 -24.31 22.65
N ALA A 537 9.41 -23.16 23.28
CA ALA A 537 10.62 -22.89 24.04
C ALA A 537 10.70 -23.75 25.31
N LYS A 538 9.56 -24.00 25.98
CA LYS A 538 9.48 -24.92 27.12
C LYS A 538 9.71 -26.37 26.70
N ASP A 539 9.15 -26.78 25.57
CA ASP A 539 9.34 -28.13 25.01
C ASP A 539 10.83 -28.43 24.70
N LYS A 540 11.62 -27.38 24.38
CA LYS A 540 13.07 -27.47 24.18
C LYS A 540 13.90 -27.50 25.48
N GLY A 541 13.28 -27.29 26.63
CA GLY A 541 13.95 -27.18 27.92
C GLY A 541 14.44 -25.77 28.28
N GLU A 542 14.75 -25.58 29.56
CA GLU A 542 15.27 -24.31 30.08
C GLU A 542 16.78 -24.20 29.91
N LYS A 543 17.25 -22.97 29.66
CA LYS A 543 18.68 -22.64 29.58
C LYS A 543 19.08 -21.69 30.70
N LEU A 544 20.35 -21.72 31.07
CA LEU A 544 21.00 -20.67 31.86
C LEU A 544 21.37 -19.51 30.94
N GLY A 545 21.05 -18.30 31.36
CA GLY A 545 21.46 -17.07 30.70
C GLY A 545 21.75 -15.97 31.72
N ILE A 546 22.09 -14.78 31.23
CA ILE A 546 22.54 -13.67 32.07
C ILE A 546 21.62 -12.47 31.84
N THR A 547 21.18 -11.83 32.92
CA THR A 547 20.44 -10.56 32.85
C THR A 547 21.33 -9.42 32.35
N PRO A 548 20.77 -8.29 31.89
CA PRO A 548 21.56 -7.10 31.56
C PRO A 548 22.47 -6.61 32.70
N GLU A 549 22.14 -6.95 33.95
CA GLU A 549 22.87 -6.60 35.17
C GLU A 549 23.92 -7.67 35.58
N GLY A 550 24.14 -8.70 34.75
CA GLY A 550 25.18 -9.71 35.01
C GLY A 550 24.74 -10.89 35.89
N LEU A 551 23.45 -10.98 36.24
CA LEU A 551 22.96 -12.03 37.15
C LEU A 551 22.57 -13.31 36.38
N PRO A 552 22.89 -14.51 36.87
CA PRO A 552 22.48 -15.75 36.25
C PRO A 552 20.98 -16.00 36.46
N VAL A 553 20.28 -16.32 35.37
CA VAL A 553 18.85 -16.63 35.34
C VAL A 553 18.59 -17.88 34.53
N LYS A 554 17.64 -18.71 34.98
CA LYS A 554 17.22 -19.93 34.27
C LYS A 554 15.81 -19.76 33.72
N GLY A 555 15.59 -20.18 32.49
CA GLY A 555 14.24 -20.20 31.91
C GLY A 555 14.22 -20.56 30.43
N PRO A 556 13.05 -20.50 29.78
CA PRO A 556 12.91 -20.78 28.37
C PRO A 556 13.72 -19.79 27.51
N GLU A 557 14.35 -20.29 26.45
CA GLU A 557 15.18 -19.47 25.57
C GLU A 557 14.33 -18.53 24.70
N CYS A 558 14.78 -17.28 24.60
CA CYS A 558 14.20 -16.27 23.75
C CYS A 558 14.61 -16.51 22.30
N ILE A 559 13.63 -16.86 21.47
CA ILE A 559 13.81 -17.07 20.03
C ILE A 559 14.34 -15.85 19.23
N LYS A 560 14.39 -14.64 19.83
CA LYS A 560 14.87 -13.41 19.15
C LYS A 560 16.34 -13.11 19.39
N CYS A 561 16.88 -13.40 20.57
CA CYS A 561 18.24 -13.00 20.95
C CYS A 561 19.01 -14.08 21.70
N GLY A 562 18.44 -15.27 21.91
CA GLY A 562 19.04 -16.32 22.74
C GLY A 562 19.02 -16.05 24.25
N GLY A 563 18.60 -14.86 24.69
CA GLY A 563 18.43 -14.55 26.13
C GLY A 563 17.30 -15.32 26.79
N ILE A 564 16.97 -15.02 28.05
CA ILE A 564 15.96 -15.77 28.80
C ILE A 564 14.58 -15.10 28.76
N LEU A 565 13.53 -15.91 28.66
CA LEU A 565 12.13 -15.49 28.82
C LEU A 565 11.74 -15.55 30.30
N GLN A 566 11.48 -14.39 30.89
CA GLN A 566 10.96 -14.25 32.25
C GLN A 566 9.44 -14.37 32.24
N PHE A 567 8.91 -15.14 33.20
CA PHE A 567 7.49 -15.19 33.48
C PHE A 567 7.13 -14.20 34.58
N ASP A 568 6.13 -13.36 34.30
CA ASP A 568 5.58 -12.43 35.29
C ASP A 568 4.21 -12.93 35.75
N ALA A 569 4.11 -13.30 37.03
CA ALA A 569 2.87 -13.77 37.63
C ALA A 569 1.78 -12.69 37.62
N VAL A 570 2.16 -11.42 37.80
CA VAL A 570 1.25 -10.27 37.76
C VAL A 570 1.27 -9.64 36.37
N ARG A 571 0.18 -9.82 35.62
CA ARG A 571 0.05 -9.33 34.24
C ARG A 571 -0.72 -8.01 34.21
N GLY A 572 0.00 -6.89 34.23
CA GLY A 572 -0.61 -5.55 34.19
C GLY A 572 0.26 -4.53 34.92
N PRO A 573 -0.13 -3.25 34.98
CA PRO A 573 0.60 -2.27 35.78
C PRO A 573 0.60 -2.74 37.24
N HIS A 574 1.79 -2.87 37.82
CA HIS A 574 1.96 -3.05 39.26
C HIS A 574 1.16 -1.95 39.96
N LYS A 575 0.09 -2.30 40.68
CA LYS A 575 -0.35 -1.42 41.77
C LYS A 575 0.81 -1.48 42.75
N SER A 576 1.53 -0.39 42.91
CA SER A 576 2.35 -0.18 44.10
C SER A 576 1.37 -0.20 45.27
N CYS A 577 1.20 -1.37 45.89
CA CYS A 577 0.50 -1.50 47.15
C CYS A 577 1.37 -0.77 48.19
N GLY A 578 1.12 0.51 48.37
CA GLY A 578 1.16 1.05 49.73
C GLY A 578 0.06 0.33 50.49
N ASN A 579 0.44 -0.32 51.59
CA ASN A 579 -0.48 -1.02 52.48
C ASN A 579 -1.73 -0.17 52.73
N ASN A 580 -2.86 -0.60 52.18
CA ASN A 580 -4.13 -0.54 52.86
C ASN A 580 -5.08 -1.52 52.19
N ALA A 581 -5.55 -2.46 53.03
CA ALA A 581 -6.49 -3.50 52.70
C ALA A 581 -7.77 -2.90 52.10
N GLY A 582 -8.31 -3.56 51.08
CA GLY A 582 -9.57 -3.16 50.48
C GLY A 582 -9.70 -3.71 49.07
N ALA A 583 -10.39 -4.83 48.96
CA ALA A 583 -10.72 -5.53 47.73
C ALA A 583 -11.12 -4.60 46.57
N ARG A 584 -10.71 -4.96 45.34
CA ARG A 584 -11.63 -5.02 44.19
C ARG A 584 -10.96 -5.61 42.95
N ILE A 585 -11.57 -6.69 42.50
CA ILE A 585 -11.49 -7.28 41.18
C ILE A 585 -12.17 -6.32 40.18
N CYS A 586 -11.48 -6.01 39.08
CA CYS A 586 -12.00 -5.44 37.84
C CYS A 586 -11.18 -6.02 36.69
#